data_AF-A0A7Z9ZK42-F1
#
_entry.id   AF-A0A7Z9ZK42-F1
#
_cell.length_a   1.000
_cell.length_b   1.000
_cell.length_c   1.000
_cell.angle_alpha   90.00
_cell.angle_beta   90.00
_cell.angle_gamma   90.00
#
_symmetry.space_group_name_H-M   'P 1'
#
loop_
_entity.id
_entity.type
_entity.pdbx_description
1 polymer ?
#
loop_
_entity_poly.entity_id
_entity_poly.type
_entity_poly.pdbx_seq_one_letter_code
_entity_poly.pdbx_strand_id
1 'polypeptide(L)'
;MRDLHEVQKMLEKVGIPGRDAYDLPDSPKRFPDGAHYRMEISGVERPQVLEALIDEMNKRKIPIHRLISTVMGSTLLDDAELRAFAQMAAEAKLEVIITPGPRSGWDVGRQLV
;
A
#
# COMPACT_ATOMS: atom_id res chain seq x y z
N MET A 1 21.98 3.37 26.69
CA MET A 1 21.02 2.94 25.66
C MET A 1 21.55 1.62 25.12
N ARG A 2 20.74 0.57 25.03
CA ARG A 2 21.23 -0.71 24.47
C ARG A 2 21.56 -0.53 23.00
N ASP A 3 22.66 -1.12 22.54
CA ASP A 3 23.01 -1.08 21.12
C ASP A 3 22.25 -2.17 20.32
N LEU A 4 22.33 -2.09 18.99
CA LEU A 4 21.63 -3.03 18.11
C LEU A 4 22.06 -4.48 18.40
N HIS A 5 23.36 -4.76 18.54
CA HIS A 5 23.89 -6.11 18.75
C HIS A 5 23.41 -6.72 20.07
N GLU A 6 23.26 -5.92 21.12
CA GLU A 6 22.66 -6.37 22.38
C GLU A 6 21.20 -6.80 22.19
N VAL A 7 20.42 -6.04 21.41
CA VAL A 7 19.03 -6.39 21.09
C VAL A 7 18.96 -7.68 20.27
N GLN A 8 19.84 -7.86 19.28
CA GLN A 8 19.89 -9.09 18.45
C GLN A 8 20.12 -10.34 19.31
N LYS A 9 21.10 -10.29 20.23
CA LYS A 9 21.39 -11.40 21.15
C LYS A 9 20.23 -11.70 22.10
N MET A 10 19.47 -10.67 22.50
CA MET A 10 18.29 -10.86 23.34
C MET A 10 17.15 -11.56 22.59
N LEU A 11 16.95 -11.23 21.31
CA LEU A 11 15.99 -11.92 20.44
C LEU A 11 16.37 -13.40 20.26
N GLU A 12 17.66 -13.67 20.00
CA GLU A 12 18.15 -15.05 19.80
C GLU A 12 17.93 -15.93 21.04
N LYS A 13 18.08 -15.36 22.24
CA LYS A 13 17.83 -16.06 23.52
C LYS A 13 16.39 -16.56 23.69
N VAL A 14 15.43 -15.93 23.01
CA VAL A 14 14.01 -16.34 23.04
C VAL A 14 13.58 -17.06 21.76
N GLY A 15 14.54 -17.46 20.92
CA GLY A 15 14.28 -18.18 19.67
C GLY A 15 13.82 -17.30 18.51
N ILE A 16 13.93 -15.98 18.63
CA ILE A 16 13.65 -15.04 17.53
C ILE A 16 14.98 -14.72 16.83
N PRO A 17 15.08 -14.82 15.49
CA PRO A 17 16.30 -14.44 14.78
C PRO A 17 16.73 -13.01 15.10
N GLY A 18 18.00 -12.81 15.45
CA GLY A 18 18.57 -11.49 15.72
C GLY A 18 18.74 -10.62 14.46
N ARG A 19 18.52 -11.19 13.28
CA ARG A 19 18.63 -10.52 11.99
C ARG A 19 17.65 -11.13 11.00
N ASP A 20 17.49 -10.47 9.85
CA ASP A 20 16.75 -11.03 8.73
C ASP A 20 17.32 -12.39 8.32
N ALA A 21 16.43 -13.32 7.99
CA ALA A 21 16.78 -14.68 7.65
C ALA A 21 17.15 -14.80 6.16
N TYR A 22 18.28 -14.21 5.77
CA TYR A 22 18.81 -14.21 4.39
C TYR A 22 19.22 -15.61 3.89
N ASP A 23 19.29 -16.60 4.78
CA ASP A 23 19.60 -18.00 4.50
C ASP A 23 18.37 -18.86 4.18
N LEU A 24 17.16 -18.31 4.31
CA LEU A 24 15.94 -19.02 3.93
C LEU A 24 15.90 -19.31 2.43
N PRO A 25 15.41 -20.49 2.01
CA PRO A 25 15.21 -20.78 0.61
C PRO A 25 14.15 -19.87 0.02
N ASP A 26 14.30 -19.53 -1.25
CA ASP A 26 13.27 -18.81 -1.99
C ASP A 26 11.96 -19.59 -1.97
N SER A 27 10.86 -18.89 -1.73
CA SER A 27 9.52 -19.45 -1.91
C SER A 27 9.40 -19.99 -3.34
N PRO A 28 8.79 -21.16 -3.58
CA PRO A 28 8.48 -21.62 -4.94
C PRO A 28 7.20 -20.99 -5.50
N LYS A 29 6.43 -20.25 -4.69
CA LYS A 29 5.16 -19.65 -5.10
C LYS A 29 5.36 -18.32 -5.82
N ARG A 30 4.57 -18.06 -6.85
CA ARG A 30 4.54 -16.81 -7.62
C ARG A 30 3.10 -16.37 -7.86
N PHE A 31 2.92 -15.09 -8.14
CA PHE A 31 1.68 -14.57 -8.71
C PHE A 31 1.52 -15.06 -10.18
N PRO A 32 0.32 -14.97 -10.77
CA PRO A 32 0.08 -15.40 -12.14
C PRO A 32 0.95 -14.68 -13.20
N ASP A 33 1.46 -13.50 -12.88
CA ASP A 33 2.39 -12.71 -13.69
C ASP A 33 3.87 -13.08 -13.45
N GLY A 34 4.16 -14.06 -12.58
CA GLY A 34 5.50 -14.51 -12.25
C GLY A 34 6.18 -13.69 -11.15
N ALA A 35 5.53 -12.66 -10.58
CA ALA A 35 6.12 -11.88 -9.50
C ALA A 35 6.21 -12.68 -8.19
N HIS A 36 7.24 -12.40 -7.39
CA HIS A 36 7.40 -12.98 -6.03
C HIS A 36 6.58 -12.23 -4.97
N TYR A 37 6.39 -10.93 -5.18
CA TYR A 37 5.65 -10.03 -4.31
C TYR A 37 4.96 -8.97 -5.16
N ARG A 38 3.97 -8.29 -4.59
CA ARG A 38 3.30 -7.15 -5.22
C ARG A 38 3.42 -5.93 -4.33
N MET A 39 3.47 -4.77 -4.97
CA MET A 39 3.53 -3.48 -4.29
C MET A 39 2.15 -2.83 -4.30
N GLU A 40 1.75 -2.38 -3.11
CA GLU A 40 0.52 -1.64 -2.86
C GLU A 40 0.87 -0.25 -2.35
N ILE A 41 0.16 0.77 -2.84
CA ILE A 41 0.23 2.13 -2.32
C ILE A 41 -1.13 2.50 -1.75
N SER A 42 -1.13 2.97 -0.51
CA SER A 42 -2.34 3.35 0.22
C SER A 42 -2.44 4.86 0.37
N GLY A 43 -3.68 5.37 0.30
CA GLY A 43 -3.97 6.80 0.46
C GLY A 43 -3.94 7.57 -0.87
N VAL A 44 -4.31 6.92 -1.98
CA VAL A 44 -4.47 7.58 -3.27
C VAL A 44 -5.87 8.18 -3.35
N GLU A 45 -6.02 9.42 -2.90
CA GLU A 45 -7.34 10.01 -2.65
C GLU A 45 -7.96 10.72 -3.86
N ARG A 46 -7.17 11.25 -4.79
CA ARG A 46 -7.64 12.09 -5.90
C ARG A 46 -6.97 11.76 -7.24
N PRO A 47 -7.60 12.10 -8.39
CA PRO A 47 -7.04 11.84 -9.71
C PRO A 47 -5.61 12.39 -9.90
N GLN A 48 -5.31 13.58 -9.39
CA GLN A 48 -3.98 14.19 -9.53
C GLN A 48 -2.89 13.42 -8.75
N VAL A 49 -3.27 12.76 -7.65
CA VAL A 49 -2.36 11.91 -6.88
C VAL A 49 -2.08 10.61 -7.64
N LEU A 50 -3.11 10.04 -8.27
CA LEU A 50 -2.96 8.87 -9.13
C LEU A 50 -2.06 9.18 -10.33
N GLU A 51 -2.26 10.33 -10.98
CA GLU A 51 -1.41 10.80 -12.08
C GLU A 51 0.06 10.90 -11.65
N ALA A 52 0.34 11.56 -10.53
CA ALA A 52 1.69 11.69 -9.99
C ALA A 52 2.31 10.32 -9.63
N LEU A 53 1.50 9.40 -9.08
CA LEU A 53 1.95 8.04 -8.79
C LEU A 53 2.34 7.29 -10.06
N ILE A 54 1.51 7.34 -11.11
CA ILE A 54 1.78 6.67 -12.39
C ILE A 54 3.03 7.25 -13.05
N ASP A 55 3.18 8.58 -13.05
CA ASP A 55 4.36 9.26 -13.56
C ASP A 55 5.63 8.80 -12.84
N GLU A 56 5.61 8.77 -11.50
CA GLU A 56 6.77 8.36 -10.70
C GLU A 56 7.09 6.87 -10.84
N MET A 57 6.05 6.03 -10.89
CA MET A 57 6.15 4.60 -11.17
C MET A 57 6.90 4.36 -12.49
N ASN A 58 6.52 5.08 -13.54
CA ASN A 58 7.12 4.98 -14.87
C ASN A 58 8.56 5.51 -14.89
N LYS A 59 8.81 6.68 -14.29
CA LYS A 59 10.15 7.29 -14.21
C LYS A 59 11.16 6.38 -13.51
N ARG A 60 10.76 5.78 -12.40
CA ARG A 60 11.62 4.89 -11.61
C ARG A 60 11.66 3.45 -12.13
N LYS A 61 10.76 3.11 -13.05
CA LYS A 61 10.58 1.73 -13.54
C LYS A 61 10.31 0.75 -12.40
N ILE A 62 9.52 1.17 -11.41
CA ILE A 62 9.12 0.36 -10.26
C ILE A 62 7.68 -0.09 -10.51
N PRO A 63 7.34 -1.38 -10.48
CA PRO A 63 5.98 -1.83 -10.70
C PRO A 63 5.08 -1.62 -9.46
N ILE A 64 4.01 -0.84 -9.60
CA ILE A 64 2.89 -0.83 -8.64
C ILE A 64 1.78 -1.71 -9.19
N HIS A 65 1.13 -2.47 -8.30
CA HIS A 65 0.13 -3.46 -8.71
C HIS A 65 -1.27 -3.11 -8.20
N ARG A 66 -1.34 -2.47 -7.03
CA ARG A 66 -2.59 -2.20 -6.34
C ARG A 66 -2.59 -0.87 -5.62
N LEU A 67 -3.75 -0.24 -5.57
CA LEU A 67 -4.00 1.01 -4.87
C LEU A 67 -5.12 0.84 -3.85
N ILE A 68 -4.93 1.41 -2.65
CA ILE A 68 -6.03 1.67 -1.72
C ILE A 68 -6.40 3.14 -1.85
N SER A 69 -7.62 3.39 -2.31
CA SER A 69 -8.04 4.70 -2.81
C SER A 69 -9.29 5.23 -2.12
N THR A 70 -9.42 6.56 -2.14
CA THR A 70 -10.54 7.33 -1.58
C THR A 70 -10.91 6.90 -0.15
N VAL A 71 -9.93 6.68 0.72
CA VAL A 71 -10.17 6.23 2.10
C VAL A 71 -10.94 7.27 2.91
N MET A 72 -10.88 8.55 2.50
CA MET A 72 -11.74 9.59 3.07
C MET A 72 -13.22 9.43 2.70
N GLY A 73 -13.50 8.70 1.61
CA GLY A 73 -14.83 8.40 1.09
C GLY A 73 -14.98 8.81 -0.37
N SER A 74 -15.36 7.88 -1.25
CA SER A 74 -15.53 8.17 -2.69
C SER A 74 -16.58 9.23 -2.98
N THR A 75 -17.54 9.46 -2.09
CA THR A 75 -18.57 10.51 -2.22
C THR A 75 -18.02 11.93 -2.13
N LEU A 76 -16.75 12.11 -1.78
CA LEU A 76 -16.06 13.42 -1.80
C LEU A 76 -15.50 13.77 -3.20
N LEU A 77 -15.59 12.85 -4.15
CA LEU A 77 -15.24 13.03 -5.54
C LEU A 77 -16.51 13.13 -6.37
N ASP A 78 -16.51 13.98 -7.39
CA ASP A 78 -17.60 14.01 -8.36
C ASP A 78 -17.49 12.87 -9.40
N ASP A 79 -18.55 12.70 -10.19
CA ASP A 79 -18.61 11.67 -11.23
C ASP A 79 -17.48 11.79 -12.27
N ALA A 80 -17.04 13.01 -12.57
CA ALA A 80 -15.98 13.25 -13.55
C ALA A 80 -14.62 12.85 -12.97
N GLU A 81 -14.34 13.20 -11.71
CA GLU A 81 -13.17 12.77 -10.97
C GLU A 81 -13.10 11.24 -10.87
N LEU A 82 -14.21 10.57 -10.51
CA LEU A 82 -14.26 9.11 -10.42
C LEU A 82 -14.04 8.42 -11.77
N ARG A 83 -14.60 8.95 -12.86
CA ARG A 83 -14.39 8.43 -14.22
C ARG A 83 -12.93 8.60 -14.66
N ALA A 84 -12.37 9.77 -14.44
CA ALA A 84 -10.97 10.04 -14.77
C ALA A 84 -10.03 9.12 -13.97
N PHE A 85 -10.30 8.94 -12.67
CA PHE A 85 -9.56 8.03 -11.81
C PHE A 85 -9.60 6.59 -12.33
N ALA A 86 -10.80 6.07 -12.60
CA ALA A 86 -10.98 4.72 -13.10
C ALA A 86 -10.30 4.50 -14.46
N GLN A 87 -10.40 5.48 -15.37
CA GLN A 87 -9.77 5.42 -16.68
C GLN A 87 -8.24 5.36 -16.56
N MET A 88 -7.63 6.28 -15.81
CA MET A 88 -6.17 6.30 -15.63
C MET A 88 -5.65 5.02 -14.96
N ALA A 89 -6.34 4.51 -13.94
CA ALA A 89 -5.94 3.28 -13.28
C ALA A 89 -6.04 2.07 -14.22
N ALA A 90 -7.10 1.99 -15.03
CA ALA A 90 -7.28 0.91 -16.00
C ALA A 90 -6.20 0.95 -17.11
N GLU A 91 -5.89 2.13 -17.64
CA GLU A 91 -4.82 2.32 -18.63
C GLU A 91 -3.45 1.91 -18.07
N ALA A 92 -3.17 2.28 -16.82
CA ALA A 92 -1.96 1.89 -16.10
C ALA A 92 -1.97 0.43 -15.60
N LYS A 93 -3.06 -0.33 -15.82
CA LYS A 93 -3.25 -1.72 -15.36
C LYS A 93 -3.10 -1.89 -13.85
N LEU A 94 -3.58 -0.92 -13.08
CA LEU A 94 -3.53 -0.92 -11.62
C LEU A 94 -4.84 -1.49 -11.05
N GLU A 95 -4.73 -2.43 -10.11
CA GLU A 95 -5.88 -2.87 -9.31
C GLU A 95 -6.28 -1.74 -8.35
N VAL A 96 -7.56 -1.37 -8.31
CA VAL A 96 -8.06 -0.31 -7.42
C VAL A 96 -9.03 -0.89 -6.41
N ILE A 97 -8.73 -0.69 -5.14
CA ILE A 97 -9.66 -0.90 -4.04
C ILE A 97 -10.20 0.46 -3.61
N ILE A 98 -11.50 0.64 -3.77
CA ILE A 98 -12.25 1.88 -3.50
C ILE A 98 -12.98 1.76 -2.17
N THR A 99 -13.02 2.85 -1.40
CA THR A 99 -13.85 2.95 -0.19
C THR A 99 -15.11 3.78 -0.50
N PRO A 100 -16.26 3.13 -0.81
CA PRO A 100 -17.39 3.79 -1.46
C PRO A 100 -18.16 4.78 -0.58
N GLY A 101 -18.27 4.51 0.72
CA GLY A 101 -19.08 5.33 1.63
C GLY A 101 -18.29 6.50 2.23
N PRO A 102 -18.94 7.60 2.63
CA PRO A 102 -18.32 8.57 3.51
C PRO A 102 -17.91 7.84 4.79
N ARG A 103 -16.63 7.86 5.12
CA ARG A 103 -16.21 7.49 6.47
C ARG A 103 -16.75 8.57 7.40
N SER A 104 -17.21 8.19 8.58
CA SER A 104 -17.54 9.13 9.66
C SER A 104 -16.43 10.18 9.71
N GLY A 105 -16.73 11.41 9.28
CA GLY A 105 -15.70 12.42 9.05
C GLY A 105 -14.94 12.59 10.34
N TRP A 106 -13.61 12.39 10.30
CA TRP A 106 -12.67 12.36 11.43
C TRP A 106 -13.26 12.94 12.72
N ASP A 107 -14.13 12.16 13.38
CA ASP A 107 -14.74 12.61 14.60
C ASP A 107 -13.60 12.61 15.62
N VAL A 108 -13.61 13.56 16.55
CA VAL A 108 -12.56 13.73 17.57
C VAL A 108 -12.51 12.58 18.57
N GLY A 109 -13.11 11.43 18.23
CA GLY A 109 -13.06 10.22 19.01
C GLY A 109 -13.56 10.45 20.41
N ARG A 110 -14.82 10.89 20.59
CA ARG A 110 -15.43 10.67 21.89
C ARG A 110 -15.66 9.17 22.03
N GLN A 111 -14.82 8.53 22.85
CA GLN A 111 -15.13 7.21 23.39
C GLN A 111 -16.51 7.29 24.07
N LEU A 112 -17.46 6.49 23.61
CA LEU A 112 -18.74 6.34 24.30
C LEU A 112 -18.42 5.83 25.71
N VAL A 113 -18.74 6.65 26.71
CA VAL A 113 -18.84 6.23 28.12
C VAL A 113 -20.21 5.61 28.31
#